data_AF-A0A4Q5RI35-F1
#
_entry.id   AF-A0A4Q5RI35-F1
#
_cell.length_a   1.000
_cell.length_b   1.000
_cell.length_c   1.000
_cell.angle_alpha   90.00
_cell.angle_beta   90.00
_cell.angle_gamma   90.00
#
_symmetry.space_group_name_H-M   'P 1'
#
loop_
_entity.id
_entity.type
_entity.pdbx_description
1 polymer ?
#
loop_
_entity_poly.entity_id
_entity_poly.type
_entity_poly.pdbx_seq_one_letter_code
_entity_poly.pdbx_strand_id
1 'polypeptide(L)'
;MPIPDFPNGFESWQKTHFEVVEVLVYMRSLAEDKQPKGFTEALDQSATDDLYQLAIDLTNKYEEQSQGKVRTRTLFDDIEEFVHDEVSK
;
A
#
# COMPACT_ATOMS: atom_id res chain seq x y z
N MET A 1 -18.40 8.74 -4.24
CA MET A 1 -17.69 8.65 -2.95
C MET A 1 -17.46 10.07 -2.44
N PRO A 2 -17.63 10.35 -1.14
CA PRO A 2 -17.21 11.64 -0.59
C PRO A 2 -15.70 11.82 -0.83
N ILE A 3 -15.27 13.06 -1.02
CA ILE A 3 -13.85 13.39 -1.12
C ILE A 3 -13.23 13.04 0.24
N PRO A 4 -12.16 12.20 0.29
CA PRO A 4 -11.48 11.90 1.54
C PRO A 4 -10.96 13.17 2.20
N ASP A 5 -10.95 13.20 3.54
CA ASP A 5 -10.18 14.23 4.24
C ASP A 5 -8.69 13.92 4.05
N PHE A 6 -7.89 14.94 3.76
CA PHE A 6 -6.46 14.81 3.49
C PHE A 6 -5.69 15.50 4.63
N PRO A 7 -5.51 14.84 5.79
CA PRO A 7 -5.00 15.47 7.01
C PRO A 7 -3.60 16.08 6.84
N ASN A 8 -2.77 15.52 5.95
CA ASN A 8 -1.45 16.07 5.60
C ASN A 8 -1.41 16.71 4.20
N GLY A 9 -2.58 16.91 3.58
CA GLY A 9 -2.74 17.46 2.23
C GLY A 9 -2.69 16.41 1.12
N PHE A 10 -3.30 16.75 -0.02
CA PHE A 10 -3.45 15.84 -1.15
C PHE A 10 -2.11 15.37 -1.74
N GLU A 11 -1.09 16.23 -1.78
CA GLU A 11 0.24 15.84 -2.27
C GLU A 11 0.92 14.80 -1.36
N SER A 12 0.76 14.92 -0.04
CA SER A 12 1.23 13.89 0.90
C SER A 12 0.50 12.58 0.64
N TRP A 13 -0.84 12.64 0.58
CA TRP A 13 -1.67 11.47 0.30
C TRP A 13 -1.26 10.77 -0.99
N GLN A 14 -1.02 11.51 -2.09
CA GLN A 14 -0.59 10.95 -3.37
C GLN A 14 0.77 10.24 -3.26
N LYS A 15 1.73 10.84 -2.54
CA LYS A 15 3.04 10.23 -2.29
C LYS A 15 2.89 8.96 -1.46
N THR A 16 2.17 9.02 -0.35
CA THR A 16 1.86 7.85 0.48
C THR A 16 1.20 6.74 -0.33
N HIS A 17 0.21 7.08 -1.17
CA HIS A 17 -0.49 6.11 -2.01
C HIS A 17 0.43 5.42 -3.01
N PHE A 18 1.32 6.18 -3.64
CA PHE A 18 2.31 5.64 -4.57
C PHE A 18 3.20 4.59 -3.87
N GLU A 19 3.73 4.93 -2.69
CA GLU A 19 4.61 4.06 -1.91
C GLU A 19 3.87 2.81 -1.40
N VAL A 20 2.61 2.96 -0.95
CA VAL A 20 1.77 1.82 -0.54
C VAL A 20 1.57 0.84 -1.70
N VAL A 21 1.26 1.34 -2.90
CA VAL A 21 1.09 0.48 -4.09
C VAL A 21 2.40 -0.20 -4.45
N GLU A 22 3.53 0.49 -4.37
CA GLU A 22 4.85 -0.09 -4.62
C GLU A 22 5.14 -1.26 -3.68
N VAL A 23 4.90 -1.09 -2.38
CA VAL A 23 5.06 -2.16 -1.39
C VAL A 23 4.12 -3.33 -1.66
N LEU A 24 2.85 -3.09 -1.98
CA LEU A 24 1.90 -4.17 -2.29
C LEU A 24 2.33 -4.96 -3.53
N VAL A 25 2.85 -4.30 -4.57
CA VAL A 25 3.39 -4.95 -5.77
C VAL A 25 4.63 -5.76 -5.43
N TYR A 26 5.53 -5.22 -4.59
CA TYR A 26 6.71 -5.93 -4.11
C TYR A 26 6.35 -7.17 -3.27
N MET A 27 5.40 -7.07 -2.35
CA MET A 27 4.93 -8.20 -1.55
C MET A 27 4.28 -9.28 -2.42
N ARG A 28 3.50 -8.87 -3.42
CA ARG A 28 2.92 -9.79 -4.41
C ARG A 28 4.01 -10.56 -5.13
N SER A 29 5.04 -9.89 -5.67
CA SER A 29 6.10 -10.57 -6.41
C SER A 29 6.86 -11.60 -5.54
N LEU A 30 7.13 -11.26 -4.28
CA LEU A 30 7.74 -12.19 -3.31
C LEU A 30 6.85 -13.41 -2.99
N ALA A 31 5.52 -13.25 -2.98
CA ALA A 31 4.58 -14.34 -2.78
C ALA A 31 4.48 -15.25 -4.01
N GLU A 32 4.53 -14.66 -5.21
CA GLU A 32 4.52 -15.39 -6.49
C GLU A 32 5.76 -16.28 -6.64
N ASP A 33 6.93 -15.82 -6.21
CA ASP A 33 8.17 -16.62 -6.21
C ASP A 33 8.09 -17.85 -5.28
N LYS A 34 7.19 -17.83 -4.29
CA LYS A 34 7.04 -18.91 -3.29
C LYS A 34 5.96 -19.93 -3.63
N GLN A 35 5.08 -19.66 -4.60
CA GLN A 35 4.01 -20.59 -5.01
C GLN A 35 4.10 -20.91 -6.51
N PRO A 36 4.31 -22.18 -6.92
CA PRO A 36 4.26 -22.55 -8.33
C PRO A 36 2.83 -22.37 -8.84
N LYS A 37 2.60 -21.32 -9.63
CA LYS A 37 1.29 -21.03 -10.24
C LYS A 37 1.00 -21.93 -11.43
N GLY A 38 -0.28 -22.27 -11.63
CA GLY A 38 -0.73 -22.83 -12.90
C GLY A 38 -0.57 -21.81 -14.03
N PHE A 39 -0.36 -22.28 -15.27
CA PHE A 39 -0.13 -21.42 -16.45
C PHE A 39 -1.16 -20.28 -16.61
N THR A 40 -2.41 -20.51 -16.22
CA THR A 40 -3.51 -19.52 -16.28
C THR A 40 -3.42 -18.45 -15.20
N GLU A 41 -2.98 -18.81 -13.97
CA GLU A 41 -2.79 -17.87 -12.85
C GLU A 41 -1.51 -17.05 -12.99
N ALA A 42 -0.52 -17.55 -13.75
CA ALA A 42 0.67 -16.82 -14.12
C ALA A 42 0.39 -15.69 -15.14
N LEU A 43 -0.70 -15.84 -15.92
CA LEU A 43 -1.10 -14.87 -16.94
C LEU A 43 -2.00 -13.75 -16.39
N ASP A 44 -2.76 -14.00 -15.32
CA ASP A 44 -3.61 -12.99 -14.68
C ASP A 44 -2.80 -12.13 -13.67
N GLN A 45 -2.07 -11.16 -14.23
CA GLN A 45 -1.30 -10.17 -13.46
C GLN A 45 -2.09 -8.89 -13.16
N SER A 46 -3.39 -8.85 -13.46
CA SER A 46 -4.20 -7.66 -13.22
C SER A 46 -4.32 -7.35 -11.73
N ALA A 47 -4.43 -6.07 -11.41
CA ALA A 47 -4.86 -5.63 -10.08
C ALA A 47 -6.35 -5.93 -9.94
N THR A 48 -6.77 -6.47 -8.80
CA THR A 48 -8.20 -6.65 -8.49
C THR A 48 -8.77 -5.38 -7.86
N ASP A 49 -10.09 -5.21 -7.91
CA ASP A 49 -10.78 -4.13 -7.19
C ASP A 49 -10.48 -4.19 -5.69
N ASP A 50 -10.30 -5.39 -5.13
CA ASP A 50 -9.92 -5.58 -3.73
C ASP A 50 -8.52 -5.01 -3.43
N LEU A 51 -7.55 -5.18 -4.35
CA LEU A 51 -6.21 -4.61 -4.19
C LEU A 51 -6.23 -3.09 -4.25
N TYR A 52 -7.08 -2.53 -5.12
CA TYR A 52 -7.29 -1.09 -5.20
C TYR A 52 -7.86 -0.52 -3.90
N GLN A 53 -8.90 -1.16 -3.34
CA GLN A 53 -9.49 -0.70 -2.08
C GLN A 53 -8.54 -0.88 -0.89
N LEU A 54 -7.79 -1.98 -0.84
CA LEU A 54 -6.76 -2.19 0.16
C LEU A 54 -5.71 -1.06 0.13
N ALA A 55 -5.25 -0.66 -1.05
CA ALA A 55 -4.29 0.44 -1.18
C ALA A 55 -4.88 1.78 -0.68
N ILE A 56 -6.15 2.06 -0.95
CA ILE A 56 -6.83 3.26 -0.44
C ILE A 56 -6.93 3.23 1.09
N ASP A 57 -7.39 2.11 1.64
CA ASP A 57 -7.60 1.97 3.09
C ASP A 57 -6.29 2.11 3.86
N LEU A 58 -5.22 1.47 3.38
CA LEU A 58 -3.88 1.59 3.95
C LEU A 58 -3.35 3.02 3.86
N THR A 59 -3.55 3.69 2.73
CA THR A 59 -3.12 5.08 2.54
C THR A 59 -3.82 6.02 3.51
N ASN A 60 -5.15 5.93 3.61
CA ASN A 60 -5.95 6.76 4.52
C ASN A 60 -5.53 6.51 5.97
N LYS A 61 -5.39 5.23 6.35
CA LYS A 61 -4.99 4.83 7.70
C LYS A 61 -3.59 5.34 8.07
N TYR A 62 -2.63 5.29 7.15
CA TYR A 62 -1.30 5.85 7.40
C TYR A 62 -1.34 7.38 7.52
N GLU A 63 -2.06 8.07 6.63
CA GLU A 63 -2.18 9.54 6.65
C GLU A 63 -2.82 10.04 7.96
N GLU A 64 -3.86 9.37 8.45
CA GLU A 64 -4.48 9.65 9.75
C GLU A 64 -3.49 9.44 10.90
N GLN A 65 -2.73 8.33 10.89
CA GLN A 65 -1.79 8.01 11.97
C GLN A 65 -0.52 8.86 11.95
N SER A 66 -0.11 9.36 10.79
CA SER A 66 1.12 10.13 10.60
C SER A 66 0.93 11.62 10.82
N GLN A 67 -0.31 12.07 11.02
CA GLN A 67 -0.63 13.47 11.23
C GLN A 67 0.16 14.08 12.40
N GLY A 68 0.94 15.12 12.10
CA GLY A 68 1.77 15.84 13.08
C GLY A 68 2.99 15.07 13.58
N LYS A 69 3.30 13.88 13.05
CA LYS A 69 4.52 13.14 13.37
C LYS A 69 5.71 13.64 12.54
N VAL A 70 6.87 13.72 13.18
CA VAL A 70 8.13 13.97 12.48
C VAL A 70 8.68 12.64 12.00
N ARG A 71 8.86 12.50 10.69
CA ARG A 71 9.48 11.30 10.11
C ARG A 71 10.97 11.26 10.46
N THR A 72 11.42 10.10 10.94
CA THR A 72 12.84 9.84 11.27
C THR A 72 13.56 9.04 10.18
N ARG A 73 12.81 8.42 9.26
CA ARG A 73 13.31 7.58 8.17
C ARG A 73 12.71 8.03 6.82
N THR A 74 13.01 7.32 5.74
CA THR A 74 12.39 7.59 4.44
C THR A 74 10.91 7.23 4.46
N LEU A 75 10.12 7.83 3.55
CA LEU A 75 8.69 7.51 3.45
C LEU A 75 8.48 6.04 3.09
N PHE A 76 9.27 5.52 2.15
CA PHE A 76 9.19 4.12 1.75
C PHE A 76 9.42 3.17 2.93
N ASP A 77 10.49 3.36 3.71
CA ASP A 77 10.78 2.47 4.86
C ASP A 77 9.65 2.47 5.89
N ASP A 78 9.09 3.65 6.20
CA ASP A 78 7.98 3.79 7.14
C ASP A 78 6.70 3.12 6.61
N ILE A 79 6.47 3.17 5.29
CA ILE A 79 5.31 2.56 4.63
C ILE A 79 5.47 1.05 4.50
N GLU A 80 6.67 0.56 4.19
CA GLU A 80 6.97 -0.86 4.11
C GLU A 80 6.69 -1.55 5.47
N GLU A 81 7.22 -0.99 6.55
CA GLU A 81 6.98 -1.49 7.91
C GLU A 81 5.47 -1.46 8.25
N PHE A 82 4.78 -0.35 7.95
CA PHE A 82 3.35 -0.20 8.20
C PHE A 82 2.49 -1.20 7.41
N VAL A 83 2.72 -1.35 6.11
CA VAL A 83 1.93 -2.26 5.25
C VAL A 83 2.16 -3.71 5.67
N HIS A 84 3.42 -4.08 5.97
CA HIS A 84 3.73 -5.43 6.44
C HIS A 84 3.00 -5.75 7.76
N ASP A 85 2.98 -4.81 8.71
CA ASP A 85 2.27 -4.95 9.97
C ASP A 85 0.75 -5.05 9.82
N GLU A 86 0.17 -4.36 8.84
CA GLU A 86 -1.27 -4.36 8.59
C GLU A 86 -1.76 -5.60 7.83
N VAL A 87 -0.96 -6.11 6.88
CA VAL A 87 -1.31 -7.30 6.09
C VAL A 87 -1.01 -8.60 6.84
N SER A 88 -0.11 -8.58 7.82
CA SER A 88 0.25 -9.77 8.63
C SER A 88 -0.62 -9.99 9.86
N LYS A 89 -1.58 -9.10 10.14
CA LYS A 89 -2.54 -9.22 11.25
C LYS A 89 -3.73 -10.10 10.87
#